data_AF-A0A7X3GJZ8-F1
#
_entry.id   AF-A0A7X3GJZ8-F1
#
_cell.length_a   1.000
_cell.length_b   1.000
_cell.length_c   1.000
_cell.angle_alpha   90.00
_cell.angle_beta   90.00
_cell.angle_gamma   90.00
#
_symmetry.space_group_name_H-M   'P 1'
#
loop_
_entity.id
_entity.type
_entity.pdbx_description
1 polymer ?
#
loop_
_entity_poly.entity_id
_entity_poly.type
_entity_poly.pdbx_seq_one_letter_code
_entity_poly.pdbx_strand_id
1 'polypeptide(L)'
;MRMYTDPKGEAYEQVIDLAIRNSECFVLGEKMLDGVGRSQYTSELEALEPFLVKSIVIQGDIMDDVTQIRNTYRSHAFYSAGTYYFYRCCEESGNLLKQMANRLSDWIYPNLPEDLCFLKEDGGDYLYSVVHERMYGLEVTEEEAIDLMDQITGLFLELKAHRDLDRLLDDAIKHKTDWLYISGHGLTELPERIRELTELRDLEIFEQDLYRLPEGLFELIKLERLSILTADLESIPASIARLKKLRVLNIQCASSDRPAPGYRAKPKDKISLNRIPPEIGELDQLEQLTIQYTSIHELPPELEKLKHLQILDLGMCMIKRKPDFLNNMKQLKYINVSQDSLWETIETEQ
;
A
#
# COMPACT_ATOMS: atom_id res chain seq x y z
N MET A 1 -3.38 15.45 7.28
CA MET A 1 -4.25 14.29 7.50
C MET A 1 -4.07 13.33 6.34
N ARG A 2 -3.70 12.07 6.61
CA ARG A 2 -3.41 11.08 5.57
C ARG A 2 -4.70 10.63 4.88
N MET A 3 -4.62 10.25 3.61
CA MET A 3 -5.70 9.51 2.92
C MET A 3 -5.50 8.01 3.04
N TYR A 4 -6.57 7.26 3.29
CA TYR A 4 -6.61 5.80 3.21
C TYR A 4 -6.72 5.27 1.78
N THR A 5 -7.31 6.04 0.88
CA THR A 5 -7.48 5.67 -0.53
C THR A 5 -6.95 6.76 -1.44
N ASP A 6 -6.52 6.37 -2.63
CA ASP A 6 -6.20 7.28 -3.72
C ASP A 6 -7.51 7.67 -4.43
N PRO A 7 -7.99 8.92 -4.32
CA PRO A 7 -9.22 9.36 -4.96
C PRO A 7 -9.14 9.14 -6.48
N LYS A 8 -10.23 8.69 -7.10
CA LYS A 8 -10.28 8.39 -8.53
C LYS A 8 -11.55 8.91 -9.21
N GLY A 9 -11.46 9.25 -10.49
CA GLY A 9 -12.58 9.80 -11.25
C GLY A 9 -13.09 11.10 -10.63
N GLU A 10 -14.40 11.20 -10.42
CA GLU A 10 -15.02 12.40 -9.85
C GLU A 10 -14.43 12.81 -8.50
N ALA A 11 -14.05 11.84 -7.64
CA ALA A 11 -13.41 12.14 -6.37
C ALA A 11 -12.05 12.82 -6.54
N TYR A 12 -11.28 12.36 -7.54
CA TYR A 12 -10.00 12.98 -7.90
C TYR A 12 -10.22 14.41 -8.41
N GLU A 13 -11.17 14.61 -9.33
CA GLU A 13 -11.49 15.93 -9.86
C GLU A 13 -11.87 16.92 -8.76
N GLN A 14 -12.73 16.51 -7.82
CA GLN A 14 -13.14 17.35 -6.69
C GLN A 14 -11.98 17.65 -5.73
N VAL A 15 -11.07 16.70 -5.52
CA VAL A 15 -9.85 16.92 -4.72
C VAL A 15 -8.90 17.89 -5.42
N ILE A 16 -8.74 17.82 -6.74
CA ILE A 16 -7.96 18.80 -7.50
C ILE A 16 -8.59 20.19 -7.42
N ASP A 17 -9.91 20.31 -7.58
CA ASP A 17 -10.60 21.60 -7.46
C ASP A 17 -10.50 22.18 -6.05
N LEU A 18 -10.50 21.33 -5.02
CA LEU A 18 -10.23 21.73 -3.65
C LEU A 18 -8.79 22.23 -3.47
N ALA A 19 -7.81 21.51 -4.00
CA ALA A 19 -6.40 21.86 -3.89
C ALA A 19 -6.08 23.16 -4.64
N ILE A 20 -6.60 23.35 -5.86
CA ILE A 20 -6.47 24.59 -6.63
C ILE A 20 -7.00 25.81 -5.86
N ARG A 21 -8.12 25.67 -5.14
CA ARG A 21 -8.72 26.78 -4.37
C ARG A 21 -7.95 27.14 -3.10
N ASN A 22 -7.20 26.20 -2.53
CA ASN A 22 -6.51 26.35 -1.24
C ASN A 22 -4.98 26.45 -1.38
N SER A 23 -4.47 26.70 -2.58
CA SER A 23 -3.03 26.76 -2.86
C SER A 23 -2.71 27.83 -3.89
N GLU A 24 -1.54 28.44 -3.77
CA GLU A 24 -1.06 29.43 -4.76
C GLU A 24 -0.47 28.75 -5.99
N CYS A 25 0.24 27.65 -5.76
CA CYS A 25 0.89 26.90 -6.82
C CYS A 25 0.86 25.40 -6.54
N PHE A 26 0.99 24.62 -7.59
CA PHE A 26 1.33 23.21 -7.49
C PHE A 26 2.73 22.96 -8.05
N VAL A 27 3.36 21.91 -7.56
CA VAL A 27 4.72 21.52 -7.88
C VAL A 27 4.71 20.17 -8.57
N LEU A 28 5.49 20.07 -9.64
CA LEU A 28 5.79 18.83 -10.35
C LEU A 28 7.30 18.61 -10.36
N GLY A 29 7.74 17.39 -10.03
CA GLY A 29 9.14 16.99 -10.03
C GLY A 29 9.54 16.27 -11.32
N GLU A 30 10.60 16.74 -11.97
CA GLU A 30 11.34 16.01 -13.00
C GLU A 30 12.68 15.54 -12.41
N LYS A 31 12.75 14.24 -12.08
CA LYS A 31 13.95 13.64 -11.51
C LYS A 31 15.03 13.48 -12.57
N MET A 32 16.28 13.79 -12.19
CA MET A 32 17.46 13.53 -13.03
C MET A 32 17.74 12.03 -13.05
N LEU A 33 17.09 11.30 -13.94
CA LEU A 33 17.39 9.89 -14.18
C LEU A 33 18.58 9.79 -15.13
N ASP A 34 19.61 9.05 -14.71
CA ASP A 34 20.86 8.88 -15.46
C ASP A 34 20.61 8.44 -16.92
N GLY A 35 20.81 9.37 -17.86
CA GLY A 35 21.07 9.05 -19.27
C GLY A 35 19.89 8.97 -20.25
N VAL A 36 18.65 9.30 -19.87
CA VAL A 36 17.52 9.32 -20.83
C VAL A 36 17.20 10.75 -21.25
N GLY A 37 17.50 11.07 -22.51
CA GLY A 37 17.22 12.38 -23.10
C GLY A 37 15.72 12.61 -23.37
N ARG A 38 15.25 13.81 -23.00
CA ARG A 38 13.87 14.36 -23.09
C ARG A 38 12.82 13.58 -22.30
N SER A 39 12.07 14.28 -21.45
CA SER A 39 10.93 13.73 -20.72
C SER A 39 9.86 13.21 -21.67
N GLN A 40 9.34 12.00 -21.42
CA GLN A 40 8.30 11.39 -22.25
C GLN A 40 6.96 12.14 -22.18
N TYR A 41 6.77 12.98 -21.15
CA TYR A 41 5.60 13.81 -20.89
C TYR A 41 5.82 15.29 -21.30
N THR A 42 6.53 15.51 -22.42
CA THR A 42 6.82 16.87 -22.90
C THR A 42 5.53 17.63 -23.23
N SER A 43 4.52 16.97 -23.80
CA SER A 43 3.22 17.56 -24.13
C SER A 43 2.48 18.12 -22.92
N GLU A 44 2.58 17.44 -21.78
CA GLU A 44 1.92 17.81 -20.53
C GLU A 44 2.59 19.03 -19.92
N LEU A 45 3.92 19.05 -19.89
CA LEU A 45 4.69 20.21 -19.43
C LEU A 45 4.49 21.42 -20.35
N GLU A 46 4.43 21.22 -21.67
CA GLU A 46 4.12 22.26 -22.66
C GLU A 46 2.70 22.83 -22.45
N ALA A 47 1.71 21.97 -22.18
CA ALA A 47 0.35 22.42 -21.88
C ALA A 47 0.27 23.27 -20.61
N LEU A 48 1.14 23.00 -19.63
CA LEU A 48 1.21 23.75 -18.37
C LEU A 48 2.13 24.99 -18.44
N GLU A 49 2.95 25.13 -19.48
CA GLU A 49 3.90 26.25 -19.65
C GLU A 49 3.27 27.64 -19.43
N PRO A 50 2.05 27.94 -19.91
CA PRO A 50 1.41 29.25 -19.68
C PRO A 50 1.17 29.60 -18.20
N PHE A 51 1.23 28.60 -17.32
CA PHE A 51 1.00 28.73 -15.88
C PHE A 51 2.30 28.65 -15.06
N LEU A 52 3.45 28.44 -15.70
CA LEU A 52 4.74 28.33 -15.03
C LEU A 52 5.11 29.64 -14.32
N VAL A 53 5.34 29.56 -13.01
CA VAL A 53 5.75 30.69 -12.15
C VAL A 53 7.27 30.74 -12.04
N LYS A 54 7.88 29.59 -11.73
CA LYS A 54 9.33 29.43 -11.56
C LYS A 54 9.73 27.96 -11.63
N SER A 55 11.03 27.71 -11.78
CA SER A 55 11.63 26.39 -11.62
C SER A 55 12.79 26.45 -10.62
N ILE A 56 12.99 25.37 -9.87
CA ILE A 56 14.15 25.18 -8.98
C ILE A 56 14.89 23.94 -9.45
N VAL A 57 16.22 24.04 -9.56
CA VAL A 57 17.09 22.90 -9.88
C VAL A 57 17.86 22.54 -8.63
N ILE A 58 17.74 21.29 -8.19
CA ILE A 58 18.52 20.71 -7.10
C ILE A 58 19.54 19.76 -7.73
N GLN A 59 20.83 20.02 -7.52
CA GLN A 59 21.90 19.21 -8.13
C GLN A 59 22.13 17.91 -7.34
N GLY A 60 22.56 16.86 -8.07
CA GLY A 60 22.68 15.46 -7.60
C GLY A 60 23.54 15.22 -6.36
N ASP A 61 24.47 16.12 -6.05
CA ASP A 61 25.58 15.82 -5.14
C ASP A 61 25.43 16.41 -3.72
N ILE A 62 24.35 17.14 -3.42
CA ILE A 62 24.22 17.89 -2.16
C ILE A 62 22.89 17.60 -1.45
N MET A 63 22.89 16.58 -0.58
CA MET A 63 21.74 16.26 0.29
C MET A 63 21.32 17.44 1.19
N ASP A 64 22.27 18.33 1.52
CA ASP A 64 22.01 19.54 2.29
C ASP A 64 21.08 20.51 1.53
N ASP A 65 21.20 20.60 0.20
CA ASP A 65 20.35 21.47 -0.63
C ASP A 65 18.91 20.97 -0.67
N VAL A 66 18.71 19.65 -0.82
CA VAL A 66 17.39 19.00 -0.73
C VAL A 66 16.76 19.33 0.62
N THR A 67 17.52 19.14 1.70
CA THR A 67 17.04 19.38 3.07
C THR A 67 16.70 20.85 3.30
N GLN A 68 17.54 21.77 2.83
CA GLN A 68 17.32 23.20 2.95
C GLN A 68 16.07 23.65 2.18
N ILE A 69 15.90 23.20 0.94
CA ILE A 69 14.73 23.54 0.11
C ILE A 69 13.46 22.95 0.71
N ARG A 70 13.50 21.67 1.11
CA ARG A 70 12.39 21.02 1.81
C ARG A 70 11.95 21.80 3.04
N ASN A 71 12.91 22.25 3.87
CA ASN A 71 12.61 23.05 5.06
C ASN A 71 12.07 24.44 4.71
N THR A 72 12.53 25.03 3.61
CA THR A 72 12.09 26.35 3.14
C THR A 72 10.63 26.33 2.68
N TYR A 73 10.26 25.35 1.87
CA TYR A 73 8.90 25.22 1.33
C TYR A 73 7.97 24.38 2.21
N ARG A 74 8.51 23.64 3.18
CA ARG A 74 7.78 22.70 4.05
C ARG A 74 6.95 21.67 3.26
N SER A 75 7.47 21.24 2.12
CA SER A 75 6.75 20.40 1.15
C SER A 75 7.38 19.02 0.98
N HIS A 76 6.54 18.03 0.78
CA HIS A 76 6.93 16.64 0.50
C HIS A 76 7.46 16.45 -0.92
N ALA A 77 7.26 17.40 -1.83
CA ALA A 77 7.80 17.31 -3.19
C ALA A 77 9.34 17.24 -3.21
N PHE A 78 10.03 17.83 -2.21
CA PHE A 78 11.49 17.97 -2.22
C PHE A 78 12.18 16.88 -1.39
N TYR A 79 12.54 15.76 -2.03
CA TYR A 79 13.27 14.66 -1.40
C TYR A 79 14.44 14.10 -2.23
N SER A 80 14.60 14.55 -3.48
CA SER A 80 15.74 14.16 -4.33
C SER A 80 16.26 15.33 -5.16
N ALA A 81 17.40 15.11 -5.82
CA ALA A 81 17.85 15.99 -6.89
C ALA A 81 16.89 15.94 -8.09
N GLY A 82 16.79 17.02 -8.84
CA GLY A 82 15.82 17.17 -9.93
C GLY A 82 15.49 18.62 -10.26
N THR A 83 14.65 18.80 -11.27
CA THR A 83 14.03 20.08 -11.60
C THR A 83 12.60 20.07 -11.09
N TYR A 84 12.24 21.09 -10.31
CA TYR A 84 10.93 21.25 -9.73
C TYR A 84 10.25 22.47 -10.32
N TYR A 85 9.10 22.26 -10.95
CA TYR A 85 8.35 23.30 -11.65
C TYR A 85 7.17 23.73 -10.79
N PHE A 86 7.03 25.05 -10.59
CA PHE A 86 5.94 25.64 -9.84
C PHE A 86 4.97 26.26 -10.81
N TYR A 87 3.73 25.81 -10.80
CA TYR A 87 2.67 26.30 -11.68
C TYR A 87 1.60 26.98 -10.85
N ARG A 88 1.10 28.12 -11.32
CA ARG A 88 0.05 28.88 -10.64
C ARG A 88 -1.24 28.06 -10.60
N CYS A 89 -1.86 27.97 -9.42
CA CYS A 89 -3.19 27.40 -9.27
C CYS A 89 -4.25 28.34 -9.85
N CYS A 90 -5.00 27.86 -10.83
CA CYS A 90 -6.19 28.50 -11.40
C CYS A 90 -7.11 27.44 -12.01
N GLU A 91 -8.32 27.83 -12.39
CA GLU A 91 -9.31 26.91 -12.96
C GLU A 91 -8.77 26.19 -14.21
N GLU A 92 -8.09 26.92 -15.08
CA GLU A 92 -7.55 26.39 -16.33
C GLU A 92 -6.44 25.36 -16.08
N SER A 93 -5.51 25.64 -15.17
CA SER A 93 -4.46 24.68 -14.81
C SER A 93 -5.03 23.44 -14.12
N GLY A 94 -6.03 23.62 -13.24
CA GLY A 94 -6.74 22.51 -12.60
C GLY A 94 -7.45 21.60 -13.60
N ASN A 95 -8.09 22.19 -14.62
CA ASN A 95 -8.72 21.43 -15.70
C ASN A 95 -7.73 20.62 -16.53
N LEU A 96 -6.50 21.12 -16.73
CA LEU A 96 -5.44 20.35 -17.39
C LEU A 96 -5.00 19.14 -16.55
N LEU A 97 -4.80 19.32 -15.24
CA LEU A 97 -4.44 18.21 -14.33
C LEU A 97 -5.50 17.09 -14.38
N LYS A 98 -6.79 17.46 -14.38
CA LYS A 98 -7.93 16.53 -14.50
C LYS A 98 -8.01 15.82 -15.85
N GLN A 99 -7.46 16.38 -16.92
CA GLN A 99 -7.38 15.73 -18.23
C GLN A 99 -6.19 14.78 -18.34
N MET A 100 -5.10 15.07 -17.62
CA MET A 100 -3.86 14.29 -17.66
C MET A 100 -3.94 13.00 -16.84
N ALA A 101 -4.69 13.03 -15.74
CA ALA A 101 -4.75 11.94 -14.77
C ALA A 101 -6.18 11.68 -14.29
N ASN A 102 -6.42 10.49 -13.77
CA ASN A 102 -7.71 10.10 -13.20
C ASN A 102 -7.62 9.80 -11.69
N ARG A 103 -6.42 9.86 -11.11
CA ARG A 103 -6.11 9.68 -9.67
C ARG A 103 -4.73 10.26 -9.33
N LEU A 104 -4.38 10.36 -8.05
CA LEU A 104 -3.06 10.89 -7.65
C LEU A 104 -1.93 9.92 -8.01
N SER A 105 -2.16 8.61 -7.96
CA SER A 105 -1.11 7.63 -8.32
C SER A 105 -0.74 7.57 -9.81
N ASP A 106 -1.48 8.26 -10.69
CA ASP A 106 -1.10 8.38 -12.10
C ASP A 106 0.11 9.31 -12.29
N TRP A 107 0.39 10.19 -11.32
CA TRP A 107 1.53 11.13 -11.31
C TRP A 107 2.85 10.43 -10.97
N ILE A 108 3.23 9.47 -11.82
CA ILE A 108 4.41 8.63 -11.66
C ILE A 108 5.15 8.47 -13.00
N TYR A 109 6.48 8.51 -12.93
CA TYR A 109 7.36 8.23 -14.06
C TYR A 109 7.16 6.77 -14.56
N PRO A 110 7.21 6.51 -15.88
CA PRO A 110 7.47 7.45 -16.98
C PRO A 110 6.23 8.15 -17.54
N ASN A 111 5.05 7.92 -16.99
CA ASN A 111 3.79 8.35 -17.59
C ASN A 111 3.53 9.84 -17.40
N LEU A 112 3.78 10.35 -16.19
CA LEU A 112 3.62 11.76 -15.83
C LEU A 112 4.80 12.22 -14.96
N PRO A 113 5.01 13.55 -14.82
CA PRO A 113 5.92 14.08 -13.80
C PRO A 113 5.58 13.49 -12.43
N GLU A 114 6.61 13.15 -11.66
CA GLU A 114 6.40 12.53 -10.36
C GLU A 114 5.90 13.56 -9.35
N ASP A 115 5.00 13.09 -8.47
CA ASP A 115 4.53 13.75 -7.27
C ASP A 115 3.84 15.11 -7.51
N LEU A 116 2.52 15.09 -7.51
CA LEU A 116 1.69 16.29 -7.56
C LEU A 116 1.42 16.82 -6.16
N CYS A 117 2.14 17.87 -5.77
CA CYS A 117 1.92 18.57 -4.49
C CYS A 117 1.38 19.99 -4.70
N PHE A 118 0.51 20.47 -3.83
CA PHE A 118 -0.08 21.80 -3.88
C PHE A 118 0.34 22.62 -2.67
N LEU A 119 0.91 23.80 -2.88
CA LEU A 119 1.52 24.65 -1.86
C LEU A 119 0.62 25.83 -1.48
N LYS A 120 0.48 26.05 -0.17
CA LYS A 120 -0.17 27.24 0.38
C LYS A 120 0.70 28.49 0.24
N GLU A 121 0.06 29.66 0.35
CA GLU A 121 0.72 30.98 0.33
C GLU A 121 1.79 31.14 1.42
N ASP A 122 1.55 30.60 2.61
CA ASP A 122 2.51 30.64 3.71
C ASP A 122 3.60 29.56 3.59
N GLY A 123 3.53 28.70 2.58
CA GLY A 123 4.33 27.48 2.45
C GLY A 123 3.69 26.28 3.16
N GLY A 124 4.21 25.08 2.89
CA GLY A 124 3.59 23.83 3.28
C GLY A 124 2.62 23.30 2.23
N ASP A 125 2.43 21.99 2.21
CA ASP A 125 1.50 21.34 1.29
C ASP A 125 0.07 21.45 1.82
N TYR A 126 -0.84 22.02 1.03
CA TYR A 126 -2.27 21.76 1.23
C TYR A 126 -2.61 20.32 0.85
N LEU A 127 -2.15 19.86 -0.31
CA LEU A 127 -2.26 18.46 -0.77
C LEU A 127 -0.85 17.97 -1.08
N TYR A 128 -0.45 16.85 -0.47
CA TYR A 128 0.78 16.15 -0.83
C TYR A 128 0.47 14.80 -1.45
N SER A 129 1.28 14.43 -2.43
CA SER A 129 1.26 13.13 -3.08
C SER A 129 2.70 12.66 -3.30
N VAL A 130 3.11 11.65 -2.55
CA VAL A 130 4.38 10.95 -2.70
C VAL A 130 4.06 9.57 -3.25
N VAL A 131 3.96 9.49 -4.57
CA VAL A 131 3.31 8.37 -5.28
C VAL A 131 4.09 7.08 -5.12
N HIS A 132 5.42 7.16 -5.19
CA HIS A 132 6.30 5.99 -5.04
C HIS A 132 6.25 5.37 -3.64
N GLU A 133 5.88 6.15 -2.61
CA GLU A 133 5.65 5.67 -1.24
C GLU A 133 4.16 5.38 -0.95
N ARG A 134 3.26 5.61 -1.92
CA ARG A 134 1.80 5.53 -1.74
C ARG A 134 1.31 6.38 -0.56
N MET A 135 1.85 7.59 -0.44
CA MET A 135 1.52 8.52 0.64
C MET A 135 0.81 9.75 0.09
N TYR A 136 -0.43 9.94 0.51
CA TYR A 136 -1.27 11.08 0.13
C TYR A 136 -1.88 11.73 1.37
N GLY A 137 -2.14 13.02 1.33
CA GLY A 137 -2.83 13.68 2.43
C GLY A 137 -3.13 15.15 2.21
N LEU A 138 -4.03 15.66 3.03
CA LEU A 138 -4.47 17.06 3.06
C LEU A 138 -4.07 17.73 4.36
N GLU A 139 -3.57 18.96 4.32
CA GLU A 139 -3.40 19.79 5.51
C GLU A 139 -4.72 20.46 5.89
N VAL A 140 -5.57 19.70 6.58
CA VAL A 140 -6.87 20.11 7.08
C VAL A 140 -7.03 19.69 8.55
N THR A 141 -7.88 20.41 9.27
CA THR A 141 -8.36 20.03 10.60
C THR A 141 -9.27 18.80 10.51
N GLU A 142 -9.56 18.18 11.65
CA GLU A 142 -10.44 17.01 11.71
C GLU A 142 -11.91 17.35 11.41
N GLU A 143 -12.36 18.56 11.76
CA GLU A 143 -13.71 19.05 11.42
C GLU A 143 -13.84 19.24 9.90
N GLU A 144 -12.87 19.92 9.28
CA GLU A 144 -12.82 20.08 7.82
C GLU A 144 -12.73 18.73 7.11
N ALA A 145 -11.95 17.78 7.62
CA ALA A 145 -11.84 16.45 7.04
C ALA A 145 -13.18 15.69 7.05
N ILE A 146 -13.94 15.79 8.13
CA ILE A 146 -15.29 15.21 8.22
C ILE A 146 -16.21 15.83 7.16
N ASP A 147 -16.24 17.16 7.07
CA ASP A 147 -17.06 17.86 6.08
C ASP A 147 -16.68 17.48 4.65
N LEU A 148 -15.39 17.35 4.36
CA LEU A 148 -14.88 16.93 3.05
C LEU A 148 -15.24 15.47 2.74
N MET A 149 -15.13 14.56 3.71
CA MET A 149 -15.55 13.17 3.56
C MET A 149 -17.08 13.05 3.36
N ASP A 150 -17.87 13.99 3.88
CA ASP A 150 -19.31 14.03 3.61
C ASP A 150 -19.65 14.54 2.20
N GLN A 151 -18.84 15.44 1.66
CA GLN A 151 -19.05 16.02 0.33
C GLN A 151 -18.47 15.16 -0.80
N ILE A 152 -17.31 14.54 -0.59
CA ILE A 152 -16.52 13.89 -1.64
C ILE A 152 -16.50 12.38 -1.40
N THR A 153 -17.43 11.67 -2.03
CA THR A 153 -17.42 10.19 -2.03
C THR A 153 -16.15 9.70 -2.76
N GLY A 154 -15.36 8.85 -2.10
CA GLY A 154 -14.04 8.42 -2.59
C GLY A 154 -12.84 9.19 -2.01
N LEU A 155 -13.06 10.29 -1.26
CA LEU A 155 -12.03 10.88 -0.41
C LEU A 155 -12.14 10.30 1.01
N PHE A 156 -11.24 9.41 1.39
CA PHE A 156 -11.24 8.78 2.72
C PHE A 156 -10.02 9.23 3.53
N LEU A 157 -10.23 10.14 4.48
CA LEU A 157 -9.17 10.69 5.33
C LEU A 157 -9.09 9.96 6.67
N GLU A 158 -7.90 9.90 7.25
CA GLU A 158 -7.65 9.32 8.57
C GLU A 158 -8.15 10.23 9.70
N LEU A 159 -9.17 9.79 10.44
CA LEU A 159 -9.77 10.49 11.58
C LEU A 159 -9.40 9.82 12.90
N LYS A 160 -9.39 10.57 14.02
CA LYS A 160 -9.21 9.96 15.35
C LYS A 160 -10.38 9.04 15.71
N ALA A 161 -11.56 9.31 15.16
CA ALA A 161 -12.74 8.49 15.30
C ALA A 161 -12.56 7.06 14.75
N HIS A 162 -11.61 6.82 13.83
CA HIS A 162 -11.32 5.49 13.29
C HIS A 162 -10.61 4.55 14.27
N ARG A 163 -10.32 5.01 15.50
CA ARG A 163 -10.04 4.12 16.64
C ARG A 163 -11.22 3.21 16.97
N ASP A 164 -12.44 3.64 16.63
CA ASP A 164 -13.61 2.78 16.59
C ASP A 164 -13.63 2.04 15.25
N LEU A 165 -13.58 0.71 15.30
CA LEU A 165 -13.56 -0.12 14.09
C LEU A 165 -14.84 0.01 13.27
N ASP A 166 -16.00 0.11 13.92
CA ASP A 166 -17.28 0.23 13.19
C ASP A 166 -17.30 1.55 12.41
N ARG A 167 -16.77 2.63 13.00
CA ARG A 167 -16.62 3.91 12.30
C ARG A 167 -15.65 3.83 11.14
N LEU A 168 -14.50 3.16 11.32
CA LEU A 168 -13.54 2.93 10.24
C LEU A 168 -14.19 2.16 9.08
N LEU A 169 -14.92 1.09 9.38
CA LEU A 169 -15.60 0.27 8.37
C LEU A 169 -16.72 1.04 7.67
N ASP A 170 -17.54 1.79 8.39
CA ASP A 170 -18.61 2.62 7.80
C ASP A 170 -18.04 3.61 6.77
N ASP A 171 -16.96 4.31 7.11
CA ASP A 171 -16.33 5.24 6.17
C ASP A 171 -15.63 4.50 5.03
N ALA A 172 -14.94 3.40 5.29
CA ALA A 172 -14.31 2.59 4.24
C ALA A 172 -15.32 2.07 3.22
N ILE A 173 -16.52 1.66 3.68
CA ILE A 173 -17.65 1.25 2.83
C ILE A 173 -18.20 2.45 2.05
N LYS A 174 -18.50 3.56 2.73
CA LYS A 174 -19.01 4.80 2.12
C LYS A 174 -18.10 5.28 0.98
N HIS A 175 -16.80 5.27 1.21
CA HIS A 175 -15.80 5.76 0.27
C HIS A 175 -15.29 4.69 -0.70
N LYS A 176 -15.81 3.46 -0.65
CA LYS A 176 -15.46 2.38 -1.58
C LYS A 176 -13.95 2.16 -1.69
N THR A 177 -13.28 2.13 -0.55
CA THR A 177 -11.82 2.04 -0.50
C THR A 177 -11.31 0.76 -1.17
N ASP A 178 -10.20 0.87 -1.88
CA ASP A 178 -9.47 -0.26 -2.46
C ASP A 178 -8.27 -0.70 -1.62
N TRP A 179 -7.90 0.07 -0.59
CA TRP A 179 -6.89 -0.29 0.39
C TRP A 179 -7.34 0.03 1.81
N LEU A 180 -7.00 -0.84 2.76
CA LEU A 180 -7.27 -0.63 4.18
C LEU A 180 -6.16 -1.23 5.05
N TYR A 181 -5.76 -0.48 6.08
CA TYR A 181 -4.88 -0.93 7.14
C TYR A 181 -5.65 -0.94 8.47
N ILE A 182 -5.72 -2.10 9.12
CA ILE A 182 -6.41 -2.29 10.41
C ILE A 182 -5.37 -2.62 11.46
N SER A 183 -5.25 -1.79 12.50
CA SER A 183 -4.31 -2.01 13.60
C SER A 183 -4.70 -1.20 14.83
N GLY A 184 -4.42 -1.75 16.01
CA GLY A 184 -4.66 -1.09 17.30
C GLY A 184 -6.12 -1.11 17.77
N HIS A 185 -6.97 -1.96 17.19
CA HIS A 185 -8.38 -2.15 17.55
C HIS A 185 -8.60 -3.27 18.58
N GLY A 186 -7.56 -4.03 18.95
CA GLY A 186 -7.66 -5.02 20.03
C GLY A 186 -8.42 -6.28 19.62
N LEU A 187 -8.38 -6.64 18.34
CA LEU A 187 -9.26 -7.65 17.77
C LEU A 187 -8.81 -9.06 18.12
N THR A 188 -9.76 -9.92 18.52
CA THR A 188 -9.55 -11.37 18.60
C THR A 188 -9.99 -12.10 17.33
N GLU A 189 -10.89 -11.48 16.57
CA GLU A 189 -11.44 -11.93 15.31
C GLU A 189 -11.86 -10.68 14.52
N LEU A 190 -11.74 -10.69 13.19
CA LEU A 190 -12.28 -9.61 12.37
C LEU A 190 -13.82 -9.71 12.31
N PRO A 191 -14.54 -8.59 12.26
CA PRO A 191 -16.00 -8.62 12.15
C PRO A 191 -16.44 -9.20 10.80
N GLU A 192 -17.51 -10.00 10.80
CA GLU A 192 -18.11 -10.58 9.59
C GLU A 192 -18.52 -9.53 8.55
N ARG A 193 -18.79 -8.30 9.00
CA ARG A 193 -19.13 -7.15 8.15
C ARG A 193 -18.00 -6.69 7.24
N ILE A 194 -16.76 -7.16 7.43
CA ILE A 194 -15.64 -6.89 6.52
C ILE A 194 -15.98 -7.22 5.05
N ARG A 195 -16.90 -8.17 4.82
CA ARG A 195 -17.45 -8.54 3.50
C ARG A 195 -18.05 -7.38 2.71
N GLU A 196 -18.49 -6.32 3.39
CA GLU A 196 -19.12 -5.15 2.76
C GLU A 196 -18.13 -4.25 2.01
N LEU A 197 -16.82 -4.43 2.21
CA LEU A 197 -15.75 -3.71 1.51
C LEU A 197 -15.55 -4.25 0.08
N THR A 198 -16.59 -4.21 -0.76
CA THR A 198 -16.62 -4.91 -2.05
C THR A 198 -15.61 -4.41 -3.10
N GLU A 199 -15.01 -3.24 -2.88
CA GLU A 199 -13.98 -2.66 -3.74
C GLU A 199 -12.54 -2.94 -3.27
N LEU A 200 -12.37 -3.57 -2.10
CA LEU A 200 -11.08 -3.77 -1.47
C LEU A 200 -10.17 -4.68 -2.32
N ARG A 201 -8.93 -4.22 -2.53
CA ARG A 201 -7.87 -4.93 -3.24
C ARG A 201 -6.70 -5.25 -2.33
N ASP A 202 -6.39 -4.35 -1.40
CA ASP A 202 -5.30 -4.50 -0.45
C ASP A 202 -5.84 -4.43 0.97
N LEU A 203 -5.60 -5.47 1.75
CA LEU A 203 -5.90 -5.49 3.18
C LEU A 203 -4.65 -5.87 3.96
N GLU A 204 -4.25 -4.98 4.85
CA GLU A 204 -3.21 -5.26 5.84
C GLU A 204 -3.82 -5.15 7.24
N ILE A 205 -3.58 -6.18 8.05
CA ILE A 205 -4.06 -6.26 9.42
C ILE A 205 -2.87 -6.50 10.33
N PHE A 206 -2.71 -5.66 11.35
CA PHE A 206 -1.71 -5.84 12.38
C PHE A 206 -2.36 -5.75 13.76
N GLU A 207 -2.70 -6.92 14.29
CA GLU A 207 -3.39 -7.10 15.57
C GLU A 207 -2.73 -8.22 16.37
N GLN A 208 -2.15 -7.88 17.52
CA GLN A 208 -1.48 -8.86 18.39
C GLN A 208 -2.36 -10.05 18.72
N ASP A 209 -3.65 -9.84 18.99
CA ASP A 209 -4.54 -10.86 19.53
C ASP A 209 -5.49 -11.47 18.48
N LEU A 210 -5.29 -11.21 17.19
CA LEU A 210 -6.14 -11.74 16.12
C LEU A 210 -5.93 -13.25 15.87
N TYR A 211 -6.79 -14.06 16.46
CA TYR A 211 -6.69 -15.52 16.39
C TYR A 211 -7.47 -16.14 15.23
N ARG A 212 -8.54 -15.49 14.77
CA ARG A 212 -9.48 -16.05 13.76
C ARG A 212 -9.80 -15.07 12.64
N LEU A 213 -10.08 -15.63 11.47
CA LEU A 213 -10.54 -14.91 10.29
C LEU A 213 -12.00 -15.30 9.99
N PRO A 214 -12.91 -14.32 9.82
CA PRO A 214 -14.33 -14.56 9.52
C PRO A 214 -14.51 -15.08 8.09
N GLU A 215 -15.62 -15.75 7.81
CA GLU A 215 -15.94 -16.21 6.46
C GLU A 215 -16.12 -15.03 5.49
N GLY A 216 -16.65 -13.91 5.98
CA GLY A 216 -16.85 -12.68 5.22
C GLY A 216 -15.56 -12.09 4.63
N LEU A 217 -14.39 -12.34 5.22
CA LEU A 217 -13.11 -11.90 4.64
C LEU A 217 -12.88 -12.54 3.26
N PHE A 218 -13.30 -13.79 3.10
CA PHE A 218 -13.09 -14.56 1.87
C PHE A 218 -14.20 -14.33 0.83
N GLU A 219 -15.14 -13.44 1.11
CA GLU A 219 -16.13 -12.93 0.15
C GLU A 219 -15.61 -11.70 -0.62
N LEU A 220 -14.44 -11.16 -0.25
CA LEU A 220 -13.78 -10.03 -0.92
C LEU A 220 -13.13 -10.46 -2.25
N ILE A 221 -13.94 -10.78 -3.26
CA ILE A 221 -13.49 -11.33 -4.55
C ILE A 221 -12.56 -10.42 -5.38
N LYS A 222 -12.39 -9.15 -4.98
CA LYS A 222 -11.45 -8.20 -5.59
C LYS A 222 -10.10 -8.15 -4.89
N LEU A 223 -9.93 -8.83 -3.76
CA LEU A 223 -8.70 -8.81 -2.97
C LEU A 223 -7.53 -9.40 -3.77
N GLU A 224 -6.48 -8.61 -3.90
CA GLU A 224 -5.23 -8.92 -4.59
C GLU A 224 -4.08 -9.13 -3.60
N ARG A 225 -4.09 -8.43 -2.45
CA ARG A 225 -3.07 -8.54 -1.41
C ARG A 225 -3.72 -8.66 -0.04
N LEU A 226 -3.34 -9.70 0.70
CA LEU A 226 -3.74 -9.92 2.08
C LEU A 226 -2.49 -10.10 2.94
N SER A 227 -2.29 -9.20 3.90
CA SER A 227 -1.21 -9.26 4.89
C SER A 227 -1.79 -9.31 6.29
N ILE A 228 -1.38 -10.32 7.08
CA ILE A 228 -1.86 -10.52 8.44
C ILE A 228 -0.65 -10.68 9.36
N LEU A 229 -0.52 -9.76 10.31
CA LEU A 229 0.49 -9.77 11.37
C LEU A 229 -0.23 -9.96 12.70
N THR A 230 0.11 -11.02 13.43
CA THR A 230 -0.49 -11.31 14.73
C THR A 230 0.47 -12.09 15.62
N ALA A 231 0.17 -12.20 16.93
CA ALA A 231 0.97 -13.04 17.81
C ALA A 231 0.75 -14.52 17.49
N ASP A 232 -0.48 -14.90 17.13
CA ASP A 232 -0.85 -16.29 16.87
C ASP A 232 -2.12 -16.35 16.01
N LEU A 233 -2.09 -17.08 14.89
CA LEU A 233 -3.26 -17.35 14.06
C LEU A 233 -3.68 -18.82 14.23
N GLU A 234 -4.96 -19.12 14.43
CA GLU A 234 -5.41 -20.50 14.63
C GLU A 234 -5.29 -21.33 13.35
N SER A 235 -5.77 -20.79 12.23
CA SER A 235 -5.75 -21.48 10.94
C SER A 235 -5.96 -20.51 9.77
N ILE A 236 -5.58 -20.97 8.58
CA ILE A 236 -6.04 -20.40 7.31
C ILE A 236 -7.23 -21.27 6.87
N PRO A 237 -8.46 -20.73 6.78
CA PRO A 237 -9.62 -21.53 6.44
C PRO A 237 -9.63 -21.91 4.95
N ALA A 238 -10.30 -23.01 4.63
CA ALA A 238 -10.47 -23.50 3.24
C ALA A 238 -11.15 -22.48 2.31
N SER A 239 -11.95 -21.57 2.88
CA SER A 239 -12.58 -20.46 2.17
C SER A 239 -11.57 -19.51 1.50
N ILE A 240 -10.27 -19.56 1.85
CA ILE A 240 -9.20 -18.85 1.12
C ILE A 240 -9.28 -19.07 -0.40
N ALA A 241 -9.67 -20.26 -0.85
CA ALA A 241 -9.83 -20.57 -2.27
C ALA A 241 -10.82 -19.67 -3.02
N ARG A 242 -11.71 -18.93 -2.33
CA ARG A 242 -12.64 -17.98 -2.96
C ARG A 242 -11.95 -16.73 -3.49
N LEU A 243 -10.78 -16.37 -2.96
CA LEU A 243 -10.04 -15.16 -3.34
C LEU A 243 -9.27 -15.35 -4.67
N LYS A 244 -10.00 -15.55 -5.77
CA LYS A 244 -9.42 -15.88 -7.10
C LYS A 244 -8.53 -14.78 -7.71
N LYS A 245 -8.52 -13.58 -7.14
CA LYS A 245 -7.63 -12.49 -7.56
C LYS A 245 -6.42 -12.30 -6.65
N LEU A 246 -6.27 -13.12 -5.60
CA LEU A 246 -5.19 -12.97 -4.64
C LEU A 246 -3.84 -13.28 -5.29
N ARG A 247 -2.95 -12.29 -5.28
CA ARG A 247 -1.58 -12.35 -5.82
C ARG A 247 -0.56 -12.45 -4.70
N VAL A 248 -0.82 -11.82 -3.57
CA VAL A 248 0.09 -11.80 -2.42
C VAL A 248 -0.65 -12.24 -1.17
N LEU A 249 -0.17 -13.29 -0.53
CA LEU A 249 -0.60 -13.72 0.79
C LEU A 249 0.60 -13.70 1.75
N ASN A 250 0.54 -12.81 2.73
CA ASN A 250 1.56 -12.68 3.77
C ASN A 250 0.93 -12.95 5.14
N ILE A 251 1.47 -13.91 5.89
CA ILE A 251 1.05 -14.20 7.26
C ILE A 251 2.28 -14.29 8.14
N GLN A 252 2.34 -13.45 9.17
CA GLN A 252 3.42 -13.45 10.15
C GLN A 252 2.81 -13.64 11.54
N CYS A 253 3.15 -14.77 12.16
CA CYS A 253 2.87 -14.99 13.59
C CYS A 253 4.00 -14.39 14.45
N ALA A 254 3.84 -14.44 15.78
CA ALA A 254 4.79 -13.87 16.74
C ALA A 254 5.02 -12.34 16.65
N SER A 255 4.11 -11.63 15.98
CA SER A 255 4.11 -10.16 15.89
C SER A 255 3.26 -9.53 16.98
N SER A 256 3.54 -8.27 17.33
CA SER A 256 2.74 -7.49 18.27
C SER A 256 2.79 -6.01 17.90
N ASP A 257 1.62 -5.41 17.72
CA ASP A 257 1.41 -3.98 17.47
C ASP A 257 1.51 -3.14 18.77
N ARG A 258 1.33 -3.81 19.92
CA ARG A 258 1.25 -3.19 21.25
C ARG A 258 1.99 -4.00 22.33
N PRO A 259 3.30 -4.27 22.16
CA PRO A 259 4.01 -5.15 23.08
C PRO A 259 4.13 -4.52 24.46
N ALA A 260 3.53 -5.16 25.47
CA ALA A 260 3.72 -4.77 26.86
C ALA A 260 5.19 -5.01 27.30
N PRO A 261 5.72 -4.25 28.28
CA PRO A 261 7.06 -4.50 28.82
C PRO A 261 7.25 -5.97 29.24
N GLY A 262 8.29 -6.61 28.68
CA GLY A 262 8.56 -8.02 28.92
C GLY A 262 7.83 -8.98 27.99
N TYR A 263 7.07 -8.50 27.00
CA TYR A 263 6.50 -9.35 25.95
C TYR A 263 7.58 -10.23 25.31
N ARG A 264 7.21 -11.50 25.11
CA ARG A 264 7.99 -12.50 24.40
C ARG A 264 7.02 -13.25 23.51
N ALA A 265 7.39 -13.39 22.24
CA ALA A 265 6.66 -14.26 21.32
C ALA A 265 6.54 -15.67 21.90
N LYS A 266 5.41 -16.34 21.61
CA LYS A 266 5.26 -17.76 21.93
C LYS A 266 6.40 -18.53 21.24
N PRO A 267 6.97 -19.55 21.89
CA PRO A 267 7.87 -20.49 21.22
C PRO A 267 7.21 -21.03 19.95
N LYS A 268 8.01 -21.24 18.90
CA LYS A 268 7.51 -21.63 17.56
C LYS A 268 6.63 -22.89 17.62
N ASP A 269 6.99 -23.88 18.45
CA ASP A 269 6.24 -25.13 18.69
C ASP A 269 4.92 -24.95 19.45
N LYS A 270 4.63 -23.73 19.92
CA LYS A 270 3.39 -23.33 20.60
C LYS A 270 2.53 -22.37 19.77
N ILE A 271 2.95 -22.02 18.56
CA ILE A 271 2.12 -21.29 17.61
C ILE A 271 1.04 -22.22 17.06
N SER A 272 -0.18 -21.74 16.95
CA SER A 272 -1.36 -22.52 16.61
C SER A 272 -1.39 -22.91 15.13
N LEU A 273 -1.00 -21.97 14.25
CA LEU A 273 -0.92 -22.19 12.80
C LEU A 273 0.10 -23.29 12.48
N ASN A 274 -0.40 -24.48 12.16
CA ASN A 274 0.41 -25.69 11.99
C ASN A 274 0.27 -26.37 10.62
N ARG A 275 -0.58 -25.84 9.75
CA ARG A 275 -0.82 -26.36 8.40
C ARG A 275 -1.24 -25.26 7.45
N ILE A 276 -0.97 -25.48 6.16
CA ILE A 276 -1.56 -24.72 5.06
C ILE A 276 -2.71 -25.57 4.49
N PRO A 277 -3.92 -25.03 4.29
CA PRO A 277 -5.03 -25.78 3.70
C PRO A 277 -4.71 -26.18 2.24
N PRO A 278 -5.07 -27.40 1.79
CA PRO A 278 -4.94 -27.82 0.38
C PRO A 278 -5.56 -26.85 -0.63
N GLU A 279 -6.63 -26.16 -0.23
CA GLU A 279 -7.37 -25.16 -1.00
C GLU A 279 -6.49 -23.97 -1.44
N ILE A 280 -5.34 -23.76 -0.80
CA ILE A 280 -4.35 -22.78 -1.26
C ILE A 280 -3.98 -23.01 -2.74
N GLY A 281 -3.95 -24.26 -3.20
CA GLY A 281 -3.62 -24.62 -4.58
C GLY A 281 -4.68 -24.22 -5.61
N GLU A 282 -5.80 -23.65 -5.19
CA GLU A 282 -6.82 -23.09 -6.07
C GLU A 282 -6.68 -21.58 -6.32
N LEU A 283 -5.67 -20.94 -5.75
CA LEU A 283 -5.33 -19.54 -5.98
C LEU A 283 -4.46 -19.40 -7.24
N ASP A 284 -5.08 -19.55 -8.40
CA ASP A 284 -4.39 -19.56 -9.69
C ASP A 284 -3.57 -18.29 -9.98
N GLN A 285 -3.96 -17.14 -9.42
CA GLN A 285 -3.24 -15.86 -9.58
C GLN A 285 -2.16 -15.60 -8.52
N LEU A 286 -1.93 -16.53 -7.58
CA LEU A 286 -0.98 -16.30 -6.48
C LEU A 286 0.46 -16.23 -7.00
N GLU A 287 1.14 -15.12 -6.72
CA GLU A 287 2.51 -14.83 -7.13
C GLU A 287 3.48 -14.88 -5.94
N GLN A 288 3.00 -14.55 -4.74
CA GLN A 288 3.78 -14.58 -3.52
C GLN A 288 2.99 -15.21 -2.37
N LEU A 289 3.62 -16.21 -1.74
CA LEU A 289 3.15 -16.84 -0.52
C LEU A 289 4.25 -16.75 0.53
N THR A 290 4.03 -15.90 1.54
CA THR A 290 4.92 -15.74 2.69
C THR A 290 4.17 -16.13 3.96
N ILE A 291 4.60 -17.19 4.64
CA ILE A 291 4.04 -17.58 5.95
C ILE A 291 5.21 -17.83 6.92
N GLN A 292 5.33 -16.99 7.94
CA GLN A 292 6.52 -16.93 8.78
C GLN A 292 6.20 -17.15 10.26
N TYR A 293 7.17 -17.73 10.96
CA TYR A 293 7.15 -17.93 12.41
C TYR A 293 5.95 -18.77 12.90
N THR A 294 5.74 -19.93 12.27
CA THR A 294 4.60 -20.81 12.56
C THR A 294 5.03 -22.23 12.94
N SER A 295 4.08 -23.04 13.39
CA SER A 295 4.26 -24.48 13.64
C SER A 295 4.02 -25.35 12.40
N ILE A 296 3.97 -24.76 11.20
CA ILE A 296 3.79 -25.51 9.94
C ILE A 296 4.94 -26.50 9.77
N HIS A 297 4.59 -27.78 9.63
CA HIS A 297 5.55 -28.88 9.58
C HIS A 297 5.50 -29.68 8.27
N GLU A 298 4.45 -29.51 7.48
CA GLU A 298 4.25 -30.13 6.17
C GLU A 298 3.60 -29.15 5.19
N LEU A 299 3.80 -29.38 3.89
CA LEU A 299 3.20 -28.60 2.82
C LEU A 299 2.22 -29.44 2.04
N PRO A 300 1.04 -28.91 1.69
CA PRO A 300 0.08 -29.63 0.87
C PRO A 300 0.63 -29.79 -0.57
N PRO A 301 0.54 -30.98 -1.19
CA PRO A 301 0.98 -31.20 -2.57
C PRO A 301 0.24 -30.31 -3.60
N GLU A 302 -0.93 -29.79 -3.24
CA GLU A 302 -1.71 -28.86 -4.04
C GLU A 302 -0.97 -27.55 -4.35
N LEU A 303 0.08 -27.18 -3.61
CA LEU A 303 0.94 -26.04 -3.98
C LEU A 303 1.55 -26.18 -5.37
N GLU A 304 1.76 -27.40 -5.88
CA GLU A 304 2.25 -27.64 -7.25
C GLU A 304 1.30 -27.07 -8.33
N LYS A 305 0.02 -26.85 -8.00
CA LYS A 305 -0.97 -26.25 -8.91
C LYS A 305 -0.74 -24.76 -9.15
N LEU A 306 0.00 -24.06 -8.28
CA LEU A 306 0.20 -22.61 -8.33
C LEU A 306 1.20 -22.19 -9.41
N LYS A 307 0.72 -22.10 -10.66
CA LYS A 307 1.58 -21.86 -11.84
C LYS A 307 2.18 -20.46 -11.93
N HIS A 308 1.63 -19.49 -11.20
CA HIS A 308 2.11 -18.11 -11.16
C HIS A 308 2.98 -17.79 -9.95
N LEU A 309 3.15 -18.73 -9.01
CA LEU A 309 3.88 -18.50 -7.76
C LEU A 309 5.38 -18.30 -8.02
N GLN A 310 5.89 -17.12 -7.74
CA GLN A 310 7.30 -16.76 -7.92
C GLN A 310 8.07 -16.74 -6.59
N ILE A 311 7.40 -16.41 -5.50
CA ILE A 311 8.00 -16.30 -4.17
C ILE A 311 7.29 -17.25 -3.21
N LEU A 312 8.03 -18.22 -2.68
CA LEU A 312 7.59 -19.08 -1.60
C LEU A 312 8.51 -18.90 -0.40
N ASP A 313 8.03 -18.22 0.63
CA ASP A 313 8.80 -17.96 1.85
C ASP A 313 8.06 -18.49 3.08
N LEU A 314 8.50 -19.65 3.55
CA LEU A 314 8.08 -20.35 4.75
C LEU A 314 9.20 -20.41 5.79
N GLY A 315 10.07 -19.40 5.77
CA GLY A 315 11.05 -19.13 6.80
C GLY A 315 10.46 -19.18 8.21
N MET A 316 11.30 -19.58 9.16
CA MET A 316 10.90 -19.71 10.56
C MET A 316 9.66 -20.61 10.77
N CYS A 317 9.44 -21.61 9.91
CA CYS A 317 8.47 -22.68 10.15
C CYS A 317 9.15 -23.93 10.74
N MET A 318 8.39 -25.01 10.94
CA MET A 318 8.84 -26.30 11.48
C MET A 318 8.91 -27.40 10.41
N ILE A 319 9.09 -27.01 9.14
CA ILE A 319 9.13 -27.92 7.98
C ILE A 319 10.40 -28.78 8.05
N LYS A 320 10.20 -30.10 8.22
CA LYS A 320 11.32 -31.04 8.39
C LYS A 320 11.97 -31.47 7.09
N ARG A 321 11.19 -31.50 6.01
CA ARG A 321 11.63 -32.00 4.70
C ARG A 321 11.05 -31.14 3.60
N LYS A 322 11.90 -30.72 2.68
CA LYS A 322 11.49 -30.10 1.43
C LYS A 322 10.69 -31.14 0.60
N PRO A 323 9.44 -30.86 0.21
CA PRO A 323 8.68 -31.78 -0.64
C PRO A 323 9.21 -31.87 -2.08
N ASP A 324 9.13 -33.06 -2.69
CA ASP A 324 9.63 -33.32 -4.04
C ASP A 324 8.90 -32.51 -5.12
N PHE A 325 7.62 -32.18 -4.93
CA PHE A 325 6.84 -31.41 -5.90
C PHE A 325 7.41 -30.00 -6.12
N LEU A 326 8.18 -29.45 -5.16
CA LEU A 326 8.84 -28.14 -5.35
C LEU A 326 9.88 -28.19 -6.47
N ASN A 327 10.42 -29.37 -6.80
CA ASN A 327 11.33 -29.54 -7.94
C ASN A 327 10.62 -29.35 -9.29
N ASN A 328 9.29 -29.48 -9.33
CA ASN A 328 8.49 -29.28 -10.53
C ASN A 328 8.04 -27.81 -10.70
N MET A 329 8.20 -26.97 -9.67
CA MET A 329 7.76 -25.57 -9.66
C MET A 329 8.82 -24.62 -10.22
N LYS A 330 9.13 -24.77 -11.52
CA LYS A 330 10.20 -24.04 -12.22
C LYS A 330 9.99 -22.52 -12.31
N GLN A 331 8.78 -22.04 -12.04
CA GLN A 331 8.42 -20.63 -12.02
C GLN A 331 8.91 -19.88 -10.77
N LEU A 332 9.32 -20.61 -9.71
CA LEU A 332 9.79 -20.02 -8.46
C LEU A 332 11.14 -19.33 -8.66
N LYS A 333 11.20 -18.06 -8.25
CA LYS A 333 12.41 -17.22 -8.24
C LYS A 333 13.04 -17.16 -6.85
N TYR A 334 12.25 -17.34 -5.80
CA TYR A 334 12.70 -17.37 -4.42
C TYR A 334 12.00 -18.48 -3.66
N ILE A 335 12.79 -19.32 -2.98
CA ILE A 335 12.29 -20.41 -2.16
C ILE A 335 13.04 -20.41 -0.83
N ASN A 336 12.31 -20.18 0.25
CA ASN A 336 12.79 -20.41 1.61
C ASN A 336 11.79 -21.33 2.31
N VAL A 337 12.15 -22.60 2.50
CA VAL A 337 11.34 -23.57 3.26
C VAL A 337 12.16 -24.15 4.42
N SER A 338 13.15 -23.38 4.86
CA SER A 338 14.16 -23.83 5.81
C SER A 338 13.66 -23.74 7.26
N GLN A 339 13.92 -24.81 8.01
CA GLN A 339 14.00 -24.71 9.45
C GLN A 339 15.30 -23.96 9.76
N ASP A 340 15.18 -22.75 10.32
CA ASP A 340 16.24 -21.87 10.80
C ASP A 340 17.66 -22.24 10.30
N SER A 341 18.04 -21.65 9.16
CA SER A 341 19.42 -21.55 8.65
C SER A 341 20.17 -22.80 8.15
N LEU A 342 19.52 -23.79 7.52
CA LEU A 342 20.24 -24.95 6.93
C LEU A 342 19.91 -25.30 5.48
N TRP A 343 19.25 -24.43 4.73
CA TRP A 343 19.14 -24.59 3.28
C TRP A 343 19.68 -23.33 2.63
N GLU A 344 20.86 -23.45 2.01
CA GLU A 344 21.47 -22.41 1.20
C GLU A 344 20.41 -21.76 0.30
N THR A 345 20.41 -20.43 0.28
CA THR A 345 19.75 -19.63 -0.74
C THR A 345 20.18 -20.21 -2.08
N ILE A 346 19.27 -20.86 -2.80
CA ILE A 346 19.52 -21.17 -4.20
C ILE A 346 19.40 -19.81 -4.89
N GLU A 347 20.53 -19.13 -5.07
CA GLU A 347 20.67 -18.16 -6.15
C GLU A 347 20.35 -18.94 -7.43
N THR A 348 19.17 -18.72 -7.98
CA THR A 348 18.88 -19.17 -9.33
C THR A 348 19.78 -18.37 -10.26
N GLU A 349 20.91 -18.96 -10.65
CA GLU A 349 21.70 -18.50 -11.79
C GLU A 349 20.79 -18.44 -13.03
N GLN A 350 21.00 -17.40 -13.83
CA GLN A 350 20.20 -16.92 -14.96
C GLN A 350 19.91 -17.96 -16.05
#